data_AF-A0A382YVN6-F1
#
_entry.id   AF-A0A382YVN6-F1
#
_cell.length_a   1.000
_cell.length_b   1.000
_cell.length_c   1.000
_cell.angle_alpha   90.00
_cell.angle_beta   90.00
_cell.angle_gamma   90.00
#
_symmetry.space_group_name_H-M   'P 1'
#
loop_
_entity.id
_entity.type
_entity.pdbx_description
1 polymer ?
#
loop_
_entity_poly.entity_id
_entity_poly.type
_entity_poly.pdbx_seq_one_letter_code
_entity_poly.pdbx_strand_id
1 'polypeptide(L)'
;CSDGGMSSIPEMFKIPTVNVNWTLPLSISTWVLNGLFIFKKFYLKSENRFMTFSEIMNLELGGVDTNDILSKLNLELLENTPKEINAVTIEMDERLNGTWETTTEDDELQERFWAIFGPNKLKSPDLRIGTEYLRQNKDLML
;
A
#
# COMPACT_ATOMS: atom_id res chain seq x y z
N CYS A 1 -1.40 -13.66 11.51
CA CYS A 1 0.03 -14.00 11.42
C CYS A 1 0.83 -12.75 11.72
N SER A 2 1.89 -12.84 12.52
CA SER A 2 2.71 -11.67 12.84
C SER A 2 3.65 -11.37 11.66
N ASP A 3 3.32 -10.37 10.85
CA ASP A 3 4.18 -9.92 9.75
C ASP A 3 5.57 -9.50 10.24
N GLY A 4 5.66 -9.00 11.48
CA GLY A 4 6.87 -8.40 12.06
C GLY A 4 8.07 -9.33 12.24
N GLY A 5 7.92 -10.66 12.12
CA GLY A 5 9.06 -11.58 12.21
C GLY A 5 9.84 -11.72 10.90
N MET A 6 9.13 -11.91 9.78
CA MET A 6 9.76 -12.12 8.46
C MET A 6 9.98 -10.81 7.70
N SER A 7 9.14 -9.79 7.91
CA SER A 7 9.33 -8.49 7.25
C SER A 7 10.48 -7.68 7.86
N SER A 8 10.76 -7.85 9.16
CA SER A 8 11.79 -7.09 9.87
C SER A 8 13.22 -7.49 9.50
N ILE A 9 13.45 -8.75 9.11
CA ILE A 9 14.80 -9.22 8.77
C ILE A 9 15.35 -8.49 7.53
N PRO A 10 14.65 -8.46 6.37
CA PRO A 10 15.08 -7.65 5.23
C PRO A 10 15.29 -6.17 5.58
N GLU A 11 14.38 -5.58 6.36
CA GLU A 11 14.48 -4.18 6.79
C GLU A 11 15.76 -3.89 7.58
N MET A 12 16.12 -4.77 8.54
CA MET A 12 17.34 -4.63 9.34
C MET A 12 18.61 -4.67 8.49
N PHE A 13 18.61 -5.44 7.39
CA PHE A 13 19.74 -5.54 6.47
C PHE A 13 19.68 -4.55 5.31
N LYS A 14 18.71 -3.61 5.32
CA LYS A 14 18.48 -2.63 4.24
C LYS A 14 18.26 -3.29 2.88
N ILE A 15 17.61 -4.44 2.89
CA ILE A 15 17.24 -5.17 1.68
C ILE A 15 15.91 -4.58 1.19
N PRO A 16 15.81 -4.13 -0.08
CA PRO A 16 14.57 -3.66 -0.68
C PRO A 16 13.46 -4.71 -0.61
N THR A 17 12.23 -4.27 -0.29
CA THR A 17 11.09 -5.18 -0.08
C THR A 17 9.86 -4.76 -0.86
N VAL A 18 9.08 -5.75 -1.30
CA VAL A 18 7.78 -5.55 -1.92
C VAL A 18 6.71 -6.16 -1.01
N ASN A 19 5.85 -5.32 -0.44
CA ASN A 19 4.76 -5.74 0.42
C ASN A 19 3.45 -5.79 -0.37
N VAL A 20 2.96 -6.99 -0.65
CA VAL A 20 1.66 -7.19 -1.32
C VAL A 20 0.59 -7.57 -0.31
N ASN A 21 -0.69 -7.43 -0.69
CA ASN A 21 -1.82 -7.77 0.15
C ASN A 21 -1.81 -7.01 1.48
N TRP A 22 -1.29 -5.79 1.47
CA TRP A 22 -1.13 -5.00 2.68
C TRP A 22 -2.47 -4.46 3.16
N THR A 23 -2.73 -4.52 4.47
CA THR A 23 -4.03 -4.11 5.06
C THR A 23 -3.91 -3.02 6.10
N LEU A 24 -2.69 -2.74 6.59
CA LEU A 24 -2.45 -1.85 7.72
C LEU A 24 -1.68 -0.61 7.26
N PRO A 25 -2.36 0.40 6.69
CA PRO A 25 -1.70 1.59 6.13
C PRO A 25 -0.74 2.29 7.09
N LEU A 26 -1.03 2.25 8.40
CA LEU A 26 -0.21 2.89 9.43
C LEU A 26 0.91 2.00 9.98
N SER A 27 1.00 0.73 9.58
CA SER A 27 1.96 -0.23 10.14
C SER A 27 3.18 -0.48 9.26
N ILE A 28 3.31 0.15 8.10
CA ILE A 28 4.53 0.03 7.30
C ILE A 28 5.69 0.64 8.10
N SER A 29 6.82 -0.06 8.15
CA SER A 29 7.97 0.33 8.96
C SER A 29 8.67 1.57 8.38
N THR A 30 9.11 2.47 9.28
CA THR A 30 9.94 3.65 8.93
C THR A 30 11.33 3.27 8.43
N TRP A 31 11.74 2.03 8.66
CA TRP A 31 13.09 1.55 8.36
C TRP A 31 13.20 0.90 6.98
N VAL A 32 12.08 0.77 6.27
CA VAL A 32 12.07 0.31 4.89
C VAL A 32 12.71 1.39 4.02
N LEU A 33 13.93 1.11 3.55
CA LEU A 33 14.62 1.89 2.54
C LEU A 33 14.31 1.29 1.18
N ASN A 34 13.86 2.11 0.22
CA ASN A 34 13.53 1.70 -1.15
C ASN A 34 12.51 0.55 -1.22
N GLY A 35 11.40 0.67 -0.47
CA GLY A 35 10.34 -0.34 -0.47
C GLY A 35 9.19 0.01 -1.39
N LEU A 36 8.53 -1.02 -1.92
CA LEU A 36 7.24 -0.90 -2.58
C LEU A 36 6.17 -1.60 -1.76
N PHE A 37 4.94 -1.11 -1.85
CA PHE A 37 3.79 -1.82 -1.33
C PHE A 37 2.54 -1.62 -2.18
N ILE A 38 1.59 -2.54 -2.05
CA ILE A 38 0.23 -2.42 -2.59
C ILE A 38 -0.77 -2.92 -1.56
N PHE A 39 -1.93 -2.26 -1.48
CA PHE A 39 -2.97 -2.65 -0.54
C PHE A 39 -3.82 -3.79 -1.07
N LYS A 40 -4.43 -4.57 -0.16
CA LYS A 40 -5.69 -5.25 -0.47
C LYS A 40 -6.72 -4.23 -0.91
N LYS A 41 -7.69 -4.65 -1.73
CA LYS A 41 -8.82 -3.77 -2.06
C LYS A 41 -9.90 -3.89 -1.00
N PHE A 42 -10.33 -2.74 -0.51
CA PHE A 42 -11.33 -2.60 0.55
C PHE A 42 -12.69 -2.42 -0.11
N TYR A 43 -13.54 -3.44 -0.08
CA TYR A 43 -14.82 -3.44 -0.78
C TYR A 43 -15.99 -3.36 0.20
N LEU A 44 -16.76 -2.26 0.12
CA LEU A 44 -17.96 -2.04 0.93
C LEU A 44 -19.14 -2.76 0.29
N LYS A 45 -19.56 -3.90 0.87
CA LYS A 45 -20.68 -4.68 0.34
C LYS A 45 -22.03 -3.94 0.46
N SER A 46 -22.17 -3.07 1.45
CA SER A 46 -23.37 -2.24 1.64
C SER A 46 -23.59 -1.22 0.52
N GLU A 47 -22.51 -0.66 -0.01
CA GLU A 47 -22.51 0.41 -1.02
C GLU A 47 -22.10 -0.06 -2.41
N ASN A 48 -21.71 -1.34 -2.55
CA ASN A 48 -21.30 -1.97 -3.80
C ASN A 48 -20.16 -1.20 -4.51
N ARG A 49 -19.19 -0.69 -3.73
CA ARG A 49 -18.03 0.07 -4.24
C ARG A 49 -16.76 -0.21 -3.44
N PHE A 50 -15.62 0.17 -4.01
CA PHE A 50 -14.36 0.22 -3.28
C PHE A 50 -14.26 1.47 -2.41
N MET A 51 -13.54 1.35 -1.30
CA MET A 51 -13.18 2.49 -0.46
C MET A 51 -12.12 3.35 -1.14
N THR A 52 -12.20 4.66 -0.96
CA THR A 52 -11.13 5.57 -1.38
C THR A 52 -9.93 5.42 -0.45
N PHE A 53 -8.74 5.83 -0.90
CA PHE A 53 -7.55 5.80 -0.06
C PHE A 53 -7.75 6.62 1.22
N SER A 54 -8.44 7.76 1.16
CA SER A 54 -8.76 8.58 2.33
C SER A 54 -9.61 7.81 3.34
N GLU A 55 -10.64 7.11 2.89
CA GLU A 55 -11.46 6.26 3.77
C GLU A 55 -10.63 5.14 4.41
N ILE A 56 -9.75 4.49 3.63
CA ILE A 56 -8.85 3.44 4.12
C ILE A 56 -7.89 3.99 5.19
N MET A 57 -7.33 5.18 5.00
CA MET A 57 -6.41 5.80 5.98
C MET A 57 -7.07 6.17 7.31
N ASN A 58 -8.40 6.34 7.29
CA ASN A 58 -9.20 6.64 8.48
C ASN A 58 -9.69 5.38 9.21
N LEU A 59 -9.48 4.19 8.64
CA LEU A 59 -9.76 2.94 9.33
C LEU A 59 -8.66 2.60 10.34
N GLU A 60 -9.03 2.49 11.61
CA GLU A 60 -8.14 2.05 12.69
C GLU A 60 -8.06 0.51 12.73
N LEU A 61 -7.52 -0.10 11.67
CA LEU A 61 -7.26 -1.54 11.64
C LEU A 61 -5.95 -1.89 12.35
N GLY A 62 -5.86 -3.12 12.86
CA GLY A 62 -4.68 -3.65 13.55
C GLY A 62 -4.78 -3.67 15.09
N GLY A 63 -5.90 -3.19 15.64
CA GLY A 63 -6.26 -3.30 17.06
C GLY A 63 -7.21 -4.46 17.38
N VAL A 64 -7.63 -4.55 18.64
CA VAL A 64 -8.58 -5.57 19.14
C VAL A 64 -9.92 -5.51 18.38
N ASP A 65 -10.33 -4.32 17.96
CA ASP A 65 -11.62 -4.06 17.31
C ASP A 65 -11.63 -4.31 15.79
N THR A 66 -10.53 -4.81 15.22
CA THR A 66 -10.40 -5.01 13.76
C THR A 66 -11.56 -5.84 13.20
N ASN A 67 -11.90 -6.98 13.82
CA ASN A 67 -12.98 -7.84 13.35
C ASN A 67 -14.35 -7.16 13.45
N ASP A 68 -14.56 -6.36 14.50
CA ASP A 68 -15.79 -5.61 14.70
C ASP A 68 -15.95 -4.51 13.65
N ILE A 69 -14.88 -3.81 13.30
CA ILE A 69 -14.87 -2.80 12.23
C ILE A 69 -15.22 -3.45 10.89
N LEU A 70 -14.57 -4.57 10.55
CA LEU A 70 -14.84 -5.31 9.31
C LEU A 70 -16.31 -5.76 9.25
N SER A 71 -16.84 -6.31 10.35
CA SER A 71 -18.22 -6.79 10.40
C SER A 71 -19.24 -5.64 10.35
N LYS A 72 -19.02 -4.55 11.10
CA LYS A 72 -19.94 -3.41 11.17
C LYS A 72 -20.05 -2.67 9.83
N LEU A 73 -18.93 -2.53 9.13
CA LEU A 73 -18.89 -1.89 7.82
C LEU A 73 -19.25 -2.84 6.67
N ASN A 74 -19.51 -4.13 6.97
CA ASN A 74 -19.72 -5.18 5.98
C ASN A 74 -18.60 -5.17 4.90
N LEU A 75 -17.36 -5.04 5.38
CA LEU A 75 -16.19 -4.83 4.55
C LEU A 75 -15.59 -6.17 4.12
N GLU A 76 -15.27 -6.28 2.84
CA GLU A 76 -14.53 -7.40 2.28
C GLU A 76 -13.14 -6.94 1.83
N LEU A 77 -12.11 -7.65 2.28
CA LEU A 77 -10.73 -7.41 1.89
C LEU A 77 -10.35 -8.37 0.77
N LEU A 78 -10.17 -7.84 -0.43
CA LEU A 78 -9.81 -8.63 -1.61
C LEU A 78 -8.28 -8.65 -1.78
N GLU A 79 -7.74 -9.86 -1.99
CA GLU A 79 -6.33 -10.04 -2.32
C GLU A 79 -6.00 -9.41 -3.67
N ASN A 80 -4.74 -8.98 -3.81
CA ASN A 80 -4.17 -8.54 -5.06
C ASN A 80 -4.14 -9.68 -6.07
N THR A 81 -4.43 -9.32 -7.32
CA THR A 81 -4.38 -10.26 -8.43
C THR A 81 -2.93 -10.62 -8.77
N PRO A 82 -2.67 -11.78 -9.41
CA PRO A 82 -1.33 -12.11 -9.89
C PRO A 82 -0.73 -11.03 -10.82
N LYS A 83 -1.58 -10.31 -11.57
CA LYS A 83 -1.14 -9.21 -12.43
C LYS A 83 -0.64 -8.01 -11.63
N GLU A 84 -1.35 -7.63 -10.57
CA GLU A 84 -0.94 -6.53 -9.68
C GLU A 84 0.37 -6.89 -8.96
N ILE A 85 0.50 -8.12 -8.45
CA ILE A 85 1.71 -8.62 -7.79
C ILE A 85 2.89 -8.64 -8.76
N ASN A 86 2.68 -9.12 -9.98
CA ASN A 86 3.72 -9.16 -11.01
C ASN A 86 4.18 -7.74 -11.40
N ALA A 87 3.25 -6.80 -11.57
CA ALA A 87 3.58 -5.43 -11.95
C ALA A 87 4.47 -4.73 -10.90
N VAL A 88 4.11 -4.81 -9.62
CA VAL A 88 4.94 -4.20 -8.56
C VAL A 88 6.28 -4.93 -8.36
N THR A 89 6.34 -6.22 -8.69
CA THR A 89 7.59 -7.00 -8.64
C THR A 89 8.54 -6.57 -9.76
N ILE A 90 8.04 -6.42 -10.99
CA ILE A 90 8.81 -5.91 -12.13
C ILE A 90 9.32 -4.50 -11.83
N GLU A 91 8.45 -3.63 -11.29
CA GLU A 91 8.85 -2.28 -10.88
C GLU A 91 10.02 -2.31 -9.90
N MET A 92 9.98 -3.18 -8.88
CA MET A 92 11.10 -3.29 -7.94
C MET A 92 12.37 -3.75 -8.66
N ASP A 93 12.32 -4.79 -9.49
CA ASP A 93 13.49 -5.29 -10.22
C ASP A 93 14.13 -4.19 -11.10
N GLU A 94 13.32 -3.47 -11.86
CA GLU A 94 13.79 -2.35 -12.70
C GLU A 94 14.36 -1.20 -11.87
N ARG A 95 13.79 -0.90 -10.69
CA ARG A 95 14.34 0.10 -9.77
C ARG A 95 15.70 -0.31 -9.24
N LEU A 96 15.87 -1.58 -8.88
CA LEU A 96 17.16 -2.13 -8.41
C LEU A 96 18.22 -2.13 -9.50
N ASN A 97 17.81 -2.38 -10.75
CA ASN A 97 18.68 -2.34 -11.92
C ASN A 97 18.93 -0.92 -12.45
N GLY A 98 18.27 0.10 -11.89
CA GLY A 98 18.38 1.49 -12.33
C GLY A 98 17.76 1.76 -13.70
N THR A 99 16.88 0.89 -14.17
CA THR A 99 16.20 0.97 -15.46
C THR A 99 14.75 1.43 -15.33
N TRP A 100 14.24 1.62 -14.12
CA TRP A 100 12.88 2.12 -13.90
C TRP A 100 12.75 3.57 -14.36
N GLU A 101 11.88 3.80 -15.34
CA GLU A 101 11.52 5.13 -15.81
C GLU A 101 10.16 5.55 -15.24
N THR A 102 10.10 6.77 -14.73
CA THR A 102 8.86 7.38 -14.20
C THR A 102 8.38 8.46 -15.15
N THR A 103 7.07 8.62 -15.28
CA THR A 103 6.47 9.75 -16.00
C THR A 103 6.08 10.86 -15.02
N THR A 104 5.87 12.08 -15.52
CA THR A 104 5.35 13.19 -14.69
C THR A 104 4.02 12.84 -14.03
N GLU A 105 3.13 12.13 -14.73
CA GLU A 105 1.86 11.69 -14.18
C GLU A 105 2.03 10.70 -13.01
N ASP A 106 3.05 9.83 -13.06
CA ASP A 106 3.32 8.86 -11.99
C ASP A 106 3.78 9.54 -10.72
N ASP A 107 4.66 10.54 -10.85
CA ASP A 107 5.14 11.31 -9.71
C ASP A 107 3.99 12.15 -9.11
N GLU A 108 3.14 12.77 -9.94
CA GLU A 108 1.93 13.46 -9.47
C GLU A 108 0.97 12.53 -8.72
N LEU A 109 0.77 11.29 -9.20
CA LEU A 109 -0.07 10.30 -8.52
C LEU A 109 0.52 9.86 -7.18
N GLN A 110 1.84 9.68 -7.10
CA GLN A 110 2.53 9.37 -5.84
C GLN A 110 2.38 10.52 -4.85
N GLU A 111 2.64 11.75 -5.27
CA GLU A 111 2.51 12.93 -4.42
C GLU A 111 1.08 13.07 -3.88
N ARG A 112 0.08 12.93 -4.75
CA ARG A 112 -1.34 12.97 -4.36
C ARG A 112 -1.68 11.88 -3.34
N PHE A 113 -1.22 10.65 -3.56
CA PHE A 113 -1.42 9.56 -2.61
C PHE A 113 -0.80 9.88 -1.24
N TRP A 114 0.44 10.36 -1.21
CA TRP A 114 1.12 10.69 0.04
C TRP A 114 0.52 11.91 0.73
N ALA A 115 -0.06 12.85 0.00
CA ALA A 115 -0.79 13.97 0.57
C ALA A 115 -2.00 13.52 1.42
N ILE A 116 -2.61 12.36 1.11
CA ILE A 116 -3.73 11.77 1.89
C ILE A 116 -3.28 11.33 3.29
N PHE A 117 -2.03 10.88 3.43
CA PHE A 117 -1.46 10.49 4.73
C PHE A 117 -1.23 11.70 5.64
N GLY A 118 -0.99 12.87 5.06
CA GLY A 118 -0.56 14.07 5.77
C GLY A 118 0.92 13.99 6.20
N PRO A 119 1.54 15.14 6.51
CA PRO A 119 2.99 15.26 6.71
C PRO A 119 3.53 14.44 7.89
N ASN A 120 2.68 14.06 8.85
CA ASN A 120 3.08 13.38 10.08
C ASN A 120 3.04 11.85 9.98
N LYS A 121 2.51 11.29 8.89
CA LYS A 121 2.33 9.83 8.73
C LYS A 121 3.27 9.20 7.70
N LEU A 122 4.07 10.00 6.98
CA LEU A 122 5.09 9.49 6.08
C LEU A 122 6.23 8.86 6.90
N LYS A 123 6.40 7.55 6.75
CA LYS A 123 7.33 6.75 7.55
C LYS A 123 8.75 6.76 6.98
N SER A 124 8.87 6.77 5.66
CA SER A 124 10.14 6.75 4.91
C SER A 124 9.95 7.51 3.58
N PRO A 125 10.87 8.41 3.20
CA PRO A 125 10.77 9.14 1.93
C PRO A 125 10.96 8.24 0.71
N ASP A 126 11.60 7.07 0.89
CA ASP A 126 11.91 6.13 -0.19
C ASP A 126 10.87 5.00 -0.30
N LEU A 127 9.85 5.01 0.55
CA LEU A 127 8.72 4.10 0.46
C LEU A 127 7.75 4.62 -0.60
N ARG A 128 7.38 3.77 -1.56
CA ARG A 128 6.39 4.11 -2.60
C ARG A 128 5.30 3.05 -2.64
N ILE A 129 4.09 3.46 -3.00
CA ILE A 129 3.06 2.51 -3.42
C ILE A 129 3.34 2.09 -4.88
N GLY A 130 2.98 0.88 -5.30
CA GLY A 130 3.22 0.42 -6.67
C GLY A 130 2.66 1.40 -7.72
N THR A 131 3.46 1.77 -8.72
CA THR A 131 3.13 2.79 -9.71
C THR A 131 1.96 2.34 -10.59
N GLU A 132 2.04 1.12 -11.13
CA GLU A 132 0.96 0.55 -11.95
C GLU A 132 -0.32 0.36 -11.13
N TYR A 133 -0.19 0.04 -9.84
CA TYR A 133 -1.33 -0.05 -8.93
C TYR A 133 -2.02 1.32 -8.78
N LEU A 134 -1.29 2.42 -8.63
CA LEU A 134 -1.91 3.75 -8.60
C LEU A 134 -2.59 4.11 -9.93
N ARG A 135 -1.96 3.80 -11.07
CA ARG A 135 -2.54 4.06 -12.39
C ARG A 135 -3.88 3.36 -12.60
N GLN A 136 -4.01 2.13 -12.10
CA GLN A 136 -5.21 1.32 -12.23
C GLN A 136 -6.32 1.67 -11.23
N ASN A 137 -5.99 2.41 -10.17
CA ASN A 137 -6.92 2.75 -9.09
C ASN A 137 -6.99 4.28 -8.86
N LYS A 138 -6.90 5.08 -9.94
CA LYS A 138 -6.98 6.55 -9.89
C LYS A 138 -8.32 7.04 -9.33
N ASP A 139 -9.38 6.28 -9.55
CA ASP A 139 -10.73 6.53 -9.02
C ASP A 139 -10.79 6.45 -7.49
N LEU A 140 -9.86 5.75 -6.84
CA LEU A 140 -9.77 5.66 -5.38
C LEU A 140 -9.05 6.86 -4.75
N MET A 141 -8.56 7.82 -5.55
CA MET A 141 -7.86 9.05 -5.10
C MET A 141 -8.80 10.23 -4.80
N LEU A 142 -10.12 10.01 -4.84
CA LEU A 142 -11.16 11.02 -4.65
C LEU A 142 -11.35 11.40 -3.17
#